data_AF-A0A920EE78-F1
#
_entry.id   AF-A0A920EE78-F1
#
_cell.length_a   1.000
_cell.length_b   1.000
_cell.length_c   1.000
_cell.angle_alpha   90.00
_cell.angle_beta   90.00
_cell.angle_gamma   90.00
#
_symmetry.space_group_name_H-M   'P 1'
#
loop_
_entity.id
_entity.type
_entity.pdbx_description
1 polymer ?
#
loop_
_entity_poly.entity_id
_entity_poly.type
_entity_poly.pdbx_seq_one_letter_code
_entity_poly.pdbx_strand_id
1 'polypeptide(L)' 'MEHVRTEYPDFVNRVLDDEGNLQRFVNIFLDDEDVRFLGGLDTELEEGQIVSIVPAVAGGYT' A
#
# COMPACT_ATOMS: atom_id res chain seq x y z
N MET A 1 -6.44 3.01 5.67
CA MET A 1 -6.05 1.58 5.78
C MET A 1 -7.00 0.72 6.64
N GLU A 2 -7.70 1.29 7.63
CA GLU A 2 -8.53 0.49 8.55
C GLU A 2 -9.63 -0.33 7.84
N HIS A 3 -10.34 0.28 6.89
CA HIS A 3 -11.40 -0.41 6.13
C HIS A 3 -10.88 -1.63 5.34
N VAL A 4 -9.71 -1.51 4.71
CA VAL A 4 -9.05 -2.62 3.99
C VAL A 4 -8.66 -3.74 4.95
N ARG A 5 -8.30 -3.43 6.20
CA ARG A 5 -7.95 -4.42 7.23
C ARG A 5 -9.14 -5.27 7.66
N THR A 6 -10.32 -4.65 7.76
CA THR A 6 -11.56 -5.36 8.11
C THR A 6 -12.01 -6.29 7.00
N GLU A 7 -11.94 -5.84 5.75
CA GLU A 7 -12.41 -6.61 4.59
C GLU A 7 -11.38 -7.64 4.10
N TYR A 8 -10.07 -7.35 4.21
CA TYR A 8 -8.98 -8.15 3.66
C TYR A 8 -7.78 -8.27 4.62
N PRO A 9 -7.93 -8.93 5.78
CA PRO A 9 -6.87 -9.01 6.79
C PRO A 9 -5.58 -9.66 6.28
N ASP A 10 -5.69 -10.73 5.48
CA ASP A 10 -4.51 -11.42 4.90
C ASP A 10 -3.74 -10.54 3.91
N PHE A 11 -4.43 -9.64 3.21
CA PHE A 11 -3.80 -8.70 2.30
C PHE A 11 -3.00 -7.65 3.07
N VAL A 12 -3.54 -7.13 4.18
CA VAL A 12 -2.84 -6.15 5.02
C VAL A 12 -1.54 -6.72 5.57
N ASN A 13 -1.50 -7.99 5.96
CA ASN A 13 -0.26 -8.64 6.43
C ASN A 13 0.81 -8.78 5.32
N ARG A 14 0.43 -8.64 4.04
CA ARG A 14 1.37 -8.63 2.91
C ARG A 14 1.83 -7.22 2.54
N VAL A 15 1.09 -6.19 2.99
CA VAL A 15 1.35 -4.78 2.68
C VAL A 15 2.08 -4.08 3.82
N LEU A 16 1.70 -4.40 5.06
CA LEU A 16 2.27 -3.84 6.28
C LEU A 16 3.15 -4.86 7.00
N ASP A 17 4.09 -4.37 7.81
CA ASP A 17 4.82 -5.17 8.79
C ASP A 17 4.06 -5.25 10.13
N ASP A 18 4.62 -5.99 11.09
CA ASP A 18 4.03 -6.18 12.42
C ASP A 18 3.92 -4.87 13.23
N GLU A 19 4.72 -3.85 12.89
CA GLU A 19 4.69 -2.52 13.50
C GLU A 19 3.67 -1.59 12.82
N GLY A 20 3.03 -2.05 11.73
CA GLY A 20 2.04 -1.30 10.96
C GLY A 20 2.64 -0.40 9.87
N ASN A 21 3.95 -0.49 9.61
CA ASN A 21 4.60 0.29 8.56
C ASN A 21 4.50 -0.41 7.21
N LEU A 22 4.64 0.35 6.12
CA LEU A 22 4.70 -0.23 4.77
C LEU A 22 5.90 -1.15 4.61
N GLN A 23 5.66 -2.36 4.11
CA GLN A 23 6.75 -3.25 3.73
C GLN A 23 7.60 -2.61 2.63
N ARG A 24 8.93 -2.76 2.75
CA ARG A 24 9.91 -2.11 1.84
C ARG A 24 9.72 -2.47 0.37
N PHE A 25 9.12 -3.64 0.10
CA PHE A 25 8.91 -4.17 -1.23
C PHE A 25 7.49 -3.93 -1.75
N VAL A 26 6.69 -3.12 -1.09
CA VAL A 26 5.34 -2.75 -1.56
C VAL A 26 5.35 -1.28 -1.93
N ASN A 27 4.93 -0.97 -3.15
CA ASN A 27 4.76 0.41 -3.60
C ASN A 27 3.27 0.75 -3.59
N ILE A 28 2.95 1.92 -3.05
CA ILE A 28 1.59 2.46 -3.05
C ILE A 28 1.61 3.81 -3.75
N PHE A 29 0.67 4.00 -4.65
CA PHE A 29 0.51 5.23 -5.42
C PHE A 29 -0.90 5.79 -5.20
N LEU A 30 -1.00 7.12 -5.15
CA LEU A 30 -2.25 7.88 -5.19
C LEU A 30 -2.24 8.71 -6.48
N ASP A 31 -3.15 8.41 -7.41
CA ASP A 31 -3.20 9.06 -8.74
C ASP A 31 -1.81 9.16 -9.41
N ASP A 32 -1.08 8.05 -9.45
CA ASP A 32 0.27 7.88 -10.01
C ASP A 32 1.46 8.42 -9.17
N GLU A 33 1.21 9.11 -8.05
CA GLU A 33 2.28 9.62 -7.17
C GLU A 33 2.58 8.65 -6.00
N ASP A 34 3.86 8.33 -5.74
CA ASP A 34 4.23 7.44 -4.61
C ASP A 34 3.93 8.12 -3.27
N VAL A 35 3.12 7.46 -2.44
CA VAL A 35 2.64 8.00 -1.16
C VAL A 35 3.77 8.35 -0.20
N ARG A 36 4.97 7.77 -0.36
CA ARG A 36 6.15 8.11 0.47
C ARG A 36 6.56 9.58 0.33
N PHE A 37 6.19 10.24 -0.75
CA PHE A 37 6.42 11.67 -0.95
C PHE A 37 5.23 12.54 -0.50
N LEU A 38 4.09 11.92 -0.18
CA LEU A 38 2.82 12.59 0.16
C LEU A 38 2.45 12.51 1.66
N GLY A 39 3.21 11.77 2.46
CA GLY A 39 2.91 11.55 3.89
C GLY A 39 2.81 10.08 4.29
N GLY A 40 3.03 9.15 3.35
CA GLY A 40 3.00 7.72 3.59
C GLY A 40 1.58 7.21 3.80
N LEU A 41 1.38 6.38 4.83
CA LEU A 41 0.06 5.83 5.18
C LEU A 41 -0.92 6.88 5.72
N ASP A 42 -0.41 8.03 6.14
CA ASP A 42 -1.19 9.17 6.62
C ASP A 42 -1.59 10.14 5.50
N THR A 43 -1.27 9.82 4.25
CA THR A 43 -1.70 10.62 3.08
C THR A 43 -3.23 10.72 3.05
N GLU A 44 -3.75 11.94 3.09
CA GLU A 44 -5.19 12.18 3.00
C GLU A 44 -5.72 11.78 1.63
N LEU A 45 -6.93 11.21 1.62
CA LEU A 45 -7.61 10.77 0.40
C LEU A 45 -8.85 11.64 0.17
N GLU A 46 -9.00 12.10 -1.05
CA GLU A 46 -10.21 12.76 -1.55
C GLU A 46 -11.09 11.76 -2.30
N GLU A 47 -12.38 12.10 -2.43
CA GLU A 47 -13.32 11.27 -3.17
C GLU A 47 -12.95 11.22 -4.65
N GLY A 48 -12.95 10.02 -5.22
CA GLY A 48 -12.64 9.79 -6.64
C GLY A 48 -11.16 9.54 -6.95
N GLN A 49 -10.26 9.67 -5.96
CA GLN A 49 -8.86 9.33 -6.14
C GLN A 49 -8.62 7.82 -6.20
N ILE A 50 -7.59 7.41 -6.95
CA ILE A 50 -7.26 5.99 -7.15
C ILE A 50 -6.00 5.64 -6.36
N VAL A 51 -6.15 4.66 -5.47
CA VAL A 51 -5.01 4.04 -4.76
C VAL A 51 -4.59 2.77 -5.48
N SER A 52 -3.34 2.74 -5.96
CA SER A 52 -2.74 1.56 -6.59
C SER A 52 -1.71 0.92 -5.65
N ILE A 53 -1.87 -0.37 -5.36
CA ILE A 53 -0.92 -1.15 -4.55
C ILE A 53 -0.20 -2.14 -5.46
N VAL A 54 1.10 -1.92 -5.64
CA VAL A 54 1.95 -2.73 -6.51
C VAL A 54 2.94 -3.51 -5.63
N PRO A 55 2.71 -4.81 -5.41
CA PRO A 55 3.71 -5.64 -4.77
C PRO A 55 4.93 -5.74 -5.69
N ALA A 56 6.14 -5.58 -5.15
CA ALA A 56 7.35 -5.81 -5.93
C ALA A 56 7.40 -7.28 -6.31
N VAL A 57 7.24 -7.54 -7.61
CA VAL A 57 7.51 -8.85 -8.16
C VAL A 57 9.02 -8.97 -8.29
N ALA A 58 9.66 -9.67 -7.35
CA ALA A 58 10.95 -10.27 -7.65
C ALA A 58 10.68 -11.28 -8.77
N GLY A 59 10.99 -10.91 -10.02
CA GLY A 59 10.81 -11.77 -11.18
C GLY A 59 11.59 -13.07 -10.99
N GLY A 60 10.89 -14.12 -10.59
CA GLY A 60 11.36 -15.49 -10.66
C GLY A 60 10.84 -16.09 -11.96
N TYR A 61 11.57 -15.89 -13.06
CA TYR A 61 11.45 -16.81 -14.18
C TYR A 61 12.49 -17.92 -13.99
N THR A 62 11.99 -19.15 -13.91
CA THR A 62 12.79 -20.38 -14.01
C THR A 62 13.29 -20.62 -15.42
#